data_AF-A0A838SDN3-F1
#
_entry.id   AF-A0A838SDN3-F1
#
_cell.length_a   1.000
_cell.length_b   1.000
_cell.length_c   1.000
_cell.angle_alpha   90.00
_cell.angle_beta   90.00
_cell.angle_gamma   90.00
#
_symmetry.space_group_name_H-M   'P 1'
#
loop_
_entity.id
_entity.type
_entity.pdbx_description
1 polymer ?
#
loop_
_entity_poly.entity_id
_entity_poly.type
_entity_poly.pdbx_seq_one_letter_code
_entity_poly.pdbx_strand_id
1 'polypeptide(L)' 'SLDDTKETDAALLGDLMVVCAKMARQREIAGSGYRVVANTGPGAGQSVFHLHFHVMGGRAFAWPPG' A
#
# COMPACT_ATOMS: atom_id res chain seq x y z
N SER A 1 -0.57 -8.15 9.74
CA SER A 1 0.47 -7.55 8.88
C SER A 1 0.58 -8.39 7.60
N LEU A 2 1.54 -8.18 6.69
CA LEU A 2 1.75 -9.16 5.60
C LEU A 2 2.29 -10.49 6.13
N ASP A 3 3.02 -10.47 7.26
CA ASP A 3 3.58 -11.67 7.90
C ASP A 3 2.50 -12.67 8.36
N ASP A 4 1.28 -12.18 8.61
CA ASP A 4 0.16 -12.98 9.10
C ASP A 4 -0.72 -13.55 7.97
N THR A 5 -0.40 -13.26 6.71
CA THR A 5 -1.21 -13.68 5.55
C THR A 5 -1.02 -15.15 5.21
N LYS A 6 -2.06 -15.79 4.69
CA LYS A 6 -2.08 -17.19 4.27
C LYS A 6 -2.44 -17.29 2.80
N GLU A 7 -2.21 -18.47 2.21
CA GLU A 7 -2.62 -18.75 0.81
C GLU A 7 -4.12 -18.51 0.59
N THR A 8 -4.95 -18.78 1.60
CA THR A 8 -6.40 -18.53 1.57
C THR A 8 -6.77 -17.05 1.44
N ASP A 9 -5.85 -16.13 1.79
CA ASP A 9 -6.09 -14.69 1.70
C ASP A 9 -5.72 -14.11 0.32
N ALA A 10 -5.14 -14.92 -0.58
CA ALA A 10 -4.61 -14.45 -1.87
C ALA A 10 -5.65 -13.68 -2.70
N ALA A 11 -6.90 -14.15 -2.73
CA ALA A 11 -7.98 -13.47 -3.44
C ALA A 11 -8.27 -12.08 -2.84
N LEU A 12 -8.39 -12.01 -1.51
CA LEU A 12 -8.60 -10.74 -0.80
C LEU A 12 -7.43 -9.77 -1.00
N LEU A 13 -6.19 -10.25 -0.94
CA LEU A 13 -5.00 -9.42 -1.19
C LEU A 13 -4.98 -8.88 -2.63
N GLY A 14 -5.38 -9.70 -3.60
CA GLY A 14 -5.58 -9.28 -4.99
C GLY A 14 -6.61 -8.15 -5.10
N ASP A 15 -7.76 -8.30 -4.46
CA ASP A 15 -8.81 -7.28 -4.43
C ASP A 15 -8.31 -5.98 -3.78
N LEU A 16 -7.53 -6.06 -2.70
CA LEU A 16 -6.93 -4.89 -2.05
C LEU A 16 -5.96 -4.14 -2.98
N MET A 17 -5.21 -4.83 -3.83
CA MET A 17 -4.33 -4.17 -4.83
C MET A 17 -5.15 -3.41 -5.87
N VAL A 18 -6.25 -4.01 -6.34
CA VAL A 18 -7.17 -3.35 -7.26
C VAL A 18 -7.81 -2.12 -6.60
N VAL A 19 -8.20 -2.23 -5.33
CA VAL A 19 -8.73 -1.10 -4.55
C VAL A 19 -7.70 0.01 -4.41
N CYS A 20 -6.42 -0.28 -4.15
CA CYS A 20 -5.38 0.75 -4.07
C CYS A 20 -5.28 1.57 -5.37
N ALA A 21 -5.27 0.90 -6.53
CA ALA A 21 -5.25 1.57 -7.83
C ALA A 21 -6.54 2.38 -8.08
N LYS A 22 -7.70 1.86 -7.65
CA LYS A 22 -8.98 2.58 -7.71
C LYS A 22 -8.96 3.83 -6.85
N MET A 23 -8.42 3.77 -5.62
CA MET A 23 -8.27 4.92 -4.73
C MET A 23 -7.35 5.98 -5.34
N ALA A 24 -6.22 5.58 -5.92
CA ALA A 24 -5.31 6.52 -6.59
C ALA A 24 -6.00 7.29 -7.74
N ARG A 25 -6.85 6.62 -8.54
CA ARG A 25 -7.66 7.28 -9.58
C ARG A 25 -8.72 8.21 -8.99
N GLN A 26 -9.46 7.75 -7.97
CA GLN A 26 -10.51 8.55 -7.31
C GLN A 26 -9.97 9.77 -6.57
N ARG A 27 -8.70 9.73 -6.14
CA ARG A 27 -8.00 10.86 -5.50
C ARG A 27 -7.19 11.70 -6.50
N GLU A 28 -7.34 11.44 -7.80
CA GLU A 28 -6.72 12.21 -8.90
C GLU A 28 -5.19 12.24 -8.86
N ILE A 29 -4.55 11.31 -8.13
CA ILE A 29 -3.09 11.18 -8.04
C ILE A 29 -2.50 10.18 -9.03
N ALA A 30 -3.35 9.42 -9.74
CA ALA A 30 -2.90 8.39 -10.67
C ALA A 30 -2.06 8.94 -11.85
N GLY A 31 -2.42 10.11 -12.39
CA GLY A 31 -1.77 10.67 -13.58
C GLY A 31 -0.32 11.12 -13.35
N SER A 32 -0.02 11.66 -12.17
CA SER A 32 1.34 12.06 -11.78
C SER A 32 2.20 10.91 -11.26
N GLY A 33 1.62 9.70 -11.16
CA GLY A 33 2.20 8.58 -10.43
C GLY A 33 1.91 8.63 -8.92
N TYR A 34 1.93 7.45 -8.30
CA TYR A 34 1.67 7.23 -6.88
C TYR A 34 2.50 6.04 -6.37
N ARG A 35 2.64 5.94 -5.05
CA ARG A 35 3.33 4.83 -4.37
C ARG A 35 2.35 4.10 -3.47
N VAL A 36 2.37 2.77 -3.53
CA VAL A 36 1.66 1.89 -2.59
C VAL A 36 2.70 1.25 -1.66
N VAL A 37 2.49 1.31 -0.35
CA VAL A 37 3.40 0.75 0.66
C VAL A 37 2.61 -0.03 1.69
N ALA A 38 3.08 -1.24 2.02
CA ALA A 38 2.64 -2.00 3.18
C ALA A 38 3.87 -2.32 4.03
N ASN A 39 3.87 -1.81 5.27
CA ASN A 39 4.97 -2.03 6.21
C ASN A 39 4.67 -3.24 7.09
N THR A 40 5.70 -4.04 7.34
CA THR A 40 5.61 -5.23 8.20
C THR A 40 6.65 -5.16 9.29
N GLY A 41 6.17 -5.13 10.54
CA GLY A 41 7.01 -5.02 11.73
C GLY A 41 7.50 -3.60 12.02
N PRO A 42 8.00 -3.37 13.25
CA PRO A 42 8.39 -2.04 13.72
C PRO A 42 9.60 -1.47 12.95
N GLY A 43 10.52 -2.32 12.49
CA GLY A 43 11.70 -1.90 11.72
C GLY A 43 11.38 -1.33 10.34
N ALA A 44 10.23 -1.71 9.76
CA ALA A 44 9.71 -1.12 8.53
C ALA A 44 8.78 0.08 8.79
N GLY A 45 8.63 0.52 10.05
CA GLY A 45 7.76 1.64 10.42
C GLY A 45 6.28 1.27 10.61
N GLN A 46 5.93 -0.01 10.82
CA GLN A 46 4.57 -0.38 11.19
C GLN A 46 4.30 -0.01 12.67
N SER A 47 3.37 0.93 12.90
CA SER A 47 2.95 1.35 14.25
C SER A 47 1.61 0.73 14.68
N VAL A 48 0.70 0.48 13.73
CA VAL A 48 -0.56 -0.24 13.96
C VAL A 48 -0.47 -1.65 13.40
N PHE A 49 -0.60 -2.65 14.27
CA PHE A 49 -0.43 -4.07 13.94
C PHE A 49 -1.68 -4.69 13.31
N HIS A 50 -2.18 -4.01 12.27
CA HIS A 50 -3.22 -4.49 11.37
C HIS A 50 -2.75 -4.26 9.93
N LEU A 51 -3.09 -5.14 8.98
CA LEU A 51 -2.69 -4.96 7.58
C LEU A 51 -3.32 -3.68 7.03
N HIS A 52 -2.49 -2.79 6.48
CA HIS A 52 -2.97 -1.58 5.81
C HIS A 52 -2.01 -1.20 4.68
N PHE A 53 -2.56 -0.50 3.69
CA PHE A 53 -1.82 0.00 2.53
C PHE A 53 -1.85 1.52 2.55
N HIS A 54 -0.68 2.14 2.50
CA HIS A 54 -0.55 3.56 2.21
C HIS A 54 -0.64 3.76 0.71
N VAL A 55 -1.54 4.63 0.25
CA VAL A 55 -1.61 5.08 -1.14
C VAL A 55 -1.28 6.57 -1.15
N MET A 56 -0.10 6.92 -1.67
CA MET A 56 0.44 8.28 -1.58
C MET A 56 0.75 8.83 -2.97
N GLY A 57 0.44 10.10 -3.21
CA GLY A 57 0.73 10.79 -4.47
C GLY A 57 0.64 12.30 -4.33
N GLY A 58 0.58 13.02 -5.45
CA GLY A 58 0.52 14.48 -5.48
C GLY A 58 1.88 15.19 -5.35
N ARG A 59 2.99 14.45 -5.37
CA ARG A 59 4.35 14.98 -5.42
C ARG A 59 5.32 13.96 -6.02
N ALA A 60 6.50 14.42 -6.43
CA ALA A 60 7.60 13.52 -6.74
C ALA A 60 8.06 12.78 -5.47
N PHE A 61 8.37 11.49 -5.64
CA PHE A 61 8.98 10.68 -4.60
C PHE A 61 10.46 10.45 -4.88
N ALA A 62 11.28 10.56 -3.84
CA ALA A 62 12.67 10.15 -3.91
C ALA A 62 12.83 8.63 -3.85
N TRP A 63 14.04 8.18 -4.18
CA TRP A 63 14.52 6.81 -4.02
C TRP A 63 15.84 6.84 -3.23
N PRO A 64 16.05 5.98 -2.21
CA PRO A 64 15.16 4.89 -1.76
C PRO A 64 13.84 5.38 -1.11
N PRO A 65 12.82 4.52 -1.00
CA PRO A 65 11.46 4.90 -0.57
C PRO A 65 11.32 4.92 0.96
N GLY A 66 12.22 5.63 1.63
CA GLY A 66 12.54 5.44 3.05
C GLY A 66 13.95 4.88 3.18
#